data_AF-A0A2D4FY24-F1
#
_entry.id   AF-A0A2D4FY24-F1
#
_cell.length_a   1.000
_cell.length_b   1.000
_cell.length_c   1.000
_cell.angle_alpha   90.00
_cell.angle_beta   90.00
_cell.angle_gamma   90.00
#
_symmetry.space_group_name_H-M   'P 1'
#
loop_
_entity.id
_entity.type
_entity.pdbx_description
1 polymer ?
#
loop_
_entity_poly.entity_id
_entity_poly.type
_entity_poly.pdbx_seq_one_letter_code
_entity_poly.pdbx_strand_id
1 'polypeptide(L)'
;MFGSSDLPLGALLVDSFRERITSEAEDLVANFFPKKLLELDGFLKDPILNIHDLTQIHSDMNLPVPDPILLTNSHDGLDGSNMKKRKLEDCEETFQGTKVFVMPNGMLKSNQQLVDIIEKVKPEIRLLIE
;
A
#
# COMPACT_ATOMS: atom_id res chain seq x y z
N MET A 1 19.86 58.29 -34.54
CA MET A 1 18.88 57.75 -33.58
C MET A 1 18.66 56.30 -33.93
N PHE A 2 19.45 55.41 -33.33
CA PHE A 2 19.29 53.97 -33.48
C PHE A 2 18.86 53.43 -32.12
N GLY A 3 17.85 52.57 -32.13
CA GLY A 3 17.49 51.80 -30.95
C GLY A 3 16.03 51.96 -30.59
N SER A 4 15.22 51.01 -31.05
CA SER A 4 14.22 50.27 -30.25
C SER A 4 13.15 49.70 -31.19
N SER A 5 13.43 48.53 -31.78
CA SER A 5 12.45 47.65 -32.44
C SER A 5 13.25 46.47 -32.98
N ASP A 6 13.10 45.21 -32.58
CA ASP A 6 12.14 44.52 -31.74
C ASP A 6 12.99 43.43 -31.05
N LEU A 7 13.01 43.37 -29.72
CA LEU A 7 13.48 42.14 -29.10
C LEU A 7 12.44 41.07 -29.49
N PRO A 8 12.82 39.94 -30.11
CA PRO A 8 11.85 38.96 -30.57
C PRO A 8 10.98 38.55 -29.39
N LEU A 9 9.66 38.58 -29.57
CA LEU A 9 8.66 38.32 -28.52
C LEU A 9 9.00 37.08 -27.65
N GLY A 10 9.63 36.07 -28.26
CA GLY A 10 10.13 34.87 -27.58
C GLY A 10 11.24 35.12 -26.55
N ALA A 11 12.18 36.05 -26.79
CA ALA A 11 13.23 36.39 -25.83
C ALA A 11 12.64 37.04 -24.57
N LEU A 12 11.67 37.95 -24.74
CA LEU A 12 10.97 38.59 -23.62
C LEU A 12 10.22 37.56 -22.76
N LEU A 13 9.56 36.58 -23.38
CA LEU A 13 8.85 35.51 -22.67
C LEU A 13 9.81 34.61 -21.87
N VAL A 14 10.97 34.30 -22.44
CA VAL A 14 12.01 33.51 -21.76
C VAL A 14 12.59 34.28 -20.58
N ASP A 15 12.84 35.59 -20.73
CA ASP A 15 13.35 36.43 -19.64
C ASP A 15 12.33 36.56 -18.50
N SER A 16 11.05 36.79 -18.81
CA SER A 16 9.97 36.78 -17.80
C SER A 16 9.77 35.41 -17.14
N PHE A 17 10.01 34.31 -17.84
CA PHE A 17 9.97 32.98 -17.24
C PHE A 17 11.16 32.76 -16.30
N ARG A 18 12.37 33.13 -16.72
CA ARG A 18 13.58 33.04 -15.91
C ARG A 18 13.46 33.87 -14.63
N GLU A 19 12.93 35.09 -14.72
CA GLU A 19 12.73 35.96 -13.57
C GLU A 19 11.73 35.34 -12.58
N ARG A 20 10.61 34.78 -13.07
CA ARG A 20 9.66 34.06 -12.21
C ARG A 20 10.29 32.87 -11.51
N ILE A 21 11.00 32.00 -12.22
CA ILE A 21 11.66 30.83 -11.62
C ILE A 21 12.71 31.25 -10.59
N THR A 22 13.46 32.33 -10.86
CA THR A 22 14.45 32.86 -9.91
C THR A 22 13.76 33.37 -8.64
N SER A 23 12.67 34.14 -8.80
CA SER A 23 11.89 34.64 -7.67
C SER A 23 11.26 33.51 -6.85
N GLU A 24 10.73 32.47 -7.50
CA GLU A 24 10.17 31.29 -6.82
C GLU A 24 11.26 30.54 -6.04
N ALA A 25 12.46 30.39 -6.62
CA ALA A 25 13.58 29.74 -5.94
C ALA A 25 14.08 30.55 -4.73
N GLU A 26 14.13 31.88 -4.84
CA GLU A 26 14.49 32.75 -3.73
C GLU A 26 13.47 32.66 -2.59
N ASP A 27 12.18 32.69 -2.91
CA ASP A 27 11.10 32.51 -1.92
C ASP A 27 11.16 31.12 -1.26
N LEU A 28 11.50 30.09 -2.04
CA LEU A 28 11.63 28.73 -1.54
C LEU A 28 12.70 28.64 -0.44
N VAL A 29 13.87 29.25 -0.67
CA VAL A 29 14.98 29.23 0.27
C VAL A 29 14.74 30.15 1.46
N ALA A 30 14.21 31.36 1.22
CA ALA A 30 14.04 32.37 2.26
C ALA A 30 12.86 32.07 3.19
N ASN A 31 11.76 31.56 2.64
CA ASN A 31 10.49 31.45 3.37
C ASN A 31 9.99 30.01 3.46
N PHE A 32 9.94 29.28 2.35
CA PHE A 32 9.30 27.97 2.31
C PHE A 32 10.07 26.92 3.11
N PHE A 33 11.38 26.76 2.89
CA PHE A 33 12.20 25.75 3.57
C PHE A 33 12.25 25.94 5.08
N PRO A 34 12.53 27.16 5.62
CA PRO A 34 12.53 27.34 7.07
C PRO A 34 11.17 27.05 7.71
N LYS A 35 10.09 27.47 7.06
CA LYS A 35 8.72 27.22 7.52
C LYS A 35 8.40 25.72 7.50
N LYS A 36 8.68 25.05 6.38
CA LYS A 36 8.42 23.62 6.20
C LYS A 36 9.24 22.75 7.14
N LEU A 37 10.48 23.13 7.41
CA LEU A 37 11.31 22.44 8.39
C LEU A 37 10.66 22.45 9.78
N LEU A 38 10.14 23.60 10.21
CA LEU A 38 9.47 23.73 11.50
C LEU A 38 8.13 22.97 11.53
N GLU A 39 7.35 23.02 10.44
CA GLU A 39 6.12 22.25 10.30
C GLU A 39 6.39 20.74 10.40
N LEU A 40 7.41 20.23 9.71
CA LEU A 40 7.79 18.82 9.74
C LEU A 40 8.35 18.38 11.10
N ASP A 41 9.10 19.24 11.79
CA ASP A 41 9.54 18.96 13.16
C ASP A 41 8.35 18.83 14.12
N GLY A 42 7.33 19.69 13.97
CA GLY A 42 6.07 19.57 14.71
C GLY A 42 5.31 18.31 14.34
N PHE A 43 5.23 17.99 13.06
CA PHE A 43 4.57 16.81 12.53
C PHE A 43 5.19 15.51 13.08
N LEU A 44 6.52 15.41 13.12
CA LEU A 44 7.23 14.26 13.70
C LEU A 44 6.96 14.07 15.20
N LYS A 45 6.51 15.09 15.91
CA LYS A 45 6.12 15.01 17.32
C LYS A 45 4.65 14.60 17.53
N ASP A 46 3.86 14.48 16.45
CA ASP A 46 2.47 14.02 16.54
C ASP A 46 2.43 12.59 17.13
N PRO A 47 1.62 12.33 18.18
CA PRO A 47 1.48 11.00 18.76
C PRO A 47 1.10 9.91 17.75
N ILE A 48 0.42 10.27 16.65
CA ILE A 48 0.06 9.32 15.61
C ILE A 48 1.29 8.70 14.91
N LEU A 49 2.42 9.40 14.89
CA LEU A 49 3.69 8.93 14.33
C LEU A 49 4.61 8.35 15.41
N ASN A 50 4.41 8.72 16.68
CA ASN A 50 5.23 8.29 17.82
C ASN A 50 4.64 7.09 18.55
N ILE A 51 4.48 5.97 17.84
CA ILE A 51 3.98 4.72 18.41
C ILE A 51 5.14 3.96 19.05
N HIS A 52 5.16 3.90 20.40
CA HIS A 52 6.17 3.14 21.14
C HIS A 52 5.84 1.65 21.27
N ASP A 53 4.56 1.30 21.20
CA ASP A 53 4.07 -0.07 21.30
C ASP A 53 3.33 -0.46 20.02
N LEU A 54 3.93 -1.39 19.25
CA LEU A 54 3.40 -1.82 17.97
C LEU A 54 2.08 -2.59 18.08
N THR A 55 1.71 -3.06 19.27
CA THR A 55 0.39 -3.68 19.49
C THR A 55 -0.74 -2.66 19.30
N GLN A 56 -0.47 -1.36 19.47
CA GLN A 56 -1.46 -0.30 19.30
C GLN A 56 -1.90 -0.10 17.86
N ILE A 57 -1.09 -0.54 16.89
CA ILE A 57 -1.42 -0.55 15.47
C ILE A 57 -1.72 -1.96 14.96
N HIS A 58 -1.88 -2.93 15.85
CA HIS A 58 -2.32 -4.25 15.44
C HIS A 58 -3.81 -4.19 15.05
N SER A 59 -4.11 -4.58 13.81
CA SER A 59 -5.50 -4.75 13.38
C SER A 59 -5.85 -6.23 13.47
N ASP A 60 -6.75 -6.57 14.40
CA ASP A 60 -7.16 -7.96 14.62
C ASP A 60 -7.85 -8.55 13.39
N MET A 61 -7.30 -9.67 12.93
CA MET A 61 -7.82 -10.44 11.80
C MET A 61 -8.37 -11.77 12.33
N ASN A 62 -9.67 -11.78 12.62
CA ASN A 62 -10.38 -12.95 13.12
C ASN A 62 -10.76 -13.89 11.96
N LEU A 63 -9.77 -14.61 11.45
CA LEU A 63 -9.97 -15.67 10.46
C LEU A 63 -10.17 -17.02 11.17
N PRO A 64 -11.16 -17.82 10.75
CA PRO A 64 -11.25 -19.19 11.21
C PRO A 64 -10.01 -19.97 10.73
N VAL A 65 -9.29 -20.59 11.65
CA VAL A 65 -8.20 -21.50 11.32
C VAL A 65 -8.83 -22.84 10.93
N PRO A 66 -8.65 -23.32 9.68
CA PRO A 66 -9.23 -24.60 9.27
C PRO A 66 -8.53 -25.76 9.98
N ASP A 67 -9.30 -26.83 10.23
CA ASP A 67 -8.75 -28.06 10.79
C ASP A 67 -7.66 -28.63 9.87
N PRO A 68 -6.59 -29.20 10.43
CA PRO A 68 -5.51 -29.78 9.65
C PRO A 68 -6.06 -30.93 8.78
N ILE A 69 -5.70 -30.91 7.49
CA ILE A 69 -6.03 -32.00 6.58
C ILE A 69 -5.21 -33.22 7.04
N LEU A 70 -5.90 -34.20 7.63
CA LEU A 70 -5.31 -35.50 7.91
C LEU A 70 -5.16 -36.26 6.58
N LEU A 71 -4.09 -35.95 5.84
CA LEU A 71 -3.63 -36.81 4.76
C LEU A 71 -3.17 -38.10 5.43
N THR A 72 -3.99 -39.16 5.36
CA THR A 72 -3.50 -40.48 5.69
C THR A 72 -2.44 -40.78 4.63
N ASN A 73 -1.17 -40.64 5.00
CA ASN A 73 -0.07 -41.03 4.16
C ASN A 73 -0.01 -42.57 4.20
N SER A 74 -1.03 -43.24 3.66
CA SER A 74 -0.99 -44.67 3.37
C SER A 74 -0.15 -44.87 2.11
N HIS A 75 1.12 -44.47 2.19
CA HIS A 75 2.20 -44.97 1.38
C HIS A 75 3.16 -45.72 2.31
N ASP A 76 2.62 -46.72 3.02
CA ASP A 76 3.43 -47.85 3.46
C ASP A 76 2.54 -49.08 3.60
N GLY A 77 3.03 -50.22 3.13
CA GLY A 77 2.39 -51.52 3.33
C GLY A 77 1.56 -52.04 2.16
N LEU A 78 2.26 -52.60 1.18
CA LEU A 78 1.85 -53.81 0.49
C LEU A 78 1.23 -54.80 1.51
N ASP A 79 -0.09 -55.05 1.48
CA ASP A 79 -0.68 -56.36 1.80
C ASP A 79 -2.21 -56.40 1.71
N GLY A 80 -2.68 -57.06 0.64
CA GLY A 80 -3.81 -57.99 0.65
C GLY A 80 -5.23 -57.39 0.67
N SER A 81 -6.22 -57.97 0.00
CA SER A 81 -6.25 -59.09 -0.91
C SER A 81 -7.66 -59.10 -1.54
N ASN A 82 -7.74 -59.44 -2.84
CA ASN A 82 -8.91 -59.97 -3.53
C ASN A 82 -10.27 -59.23 -3.41
N MET A 83 -10.79 -58.72 -4.54
CA MET A 83 -11.95 -59.34 -5.21
C MET A 83 -12.38 -58.61 -6.50
N LYS A 84 -12.19 -59.31 -7.63
CA LYS A 84 -13.06 -59.46 -8.82
C LYS A 84 -14.06 -58.34 -9.22
N LYS A 85 -13.83 -57.80 -10.43
CA LYS A 85 -14.76 -57.47 -11.54
C LYS A 85 -16.15 -56.84 -11.25
N ARG A 86 -16.36 -55.69 -11.91
CA ARG A 86 -17.60 -55.22 -12.59
C ARG A 86 -18.81 -54.87 -11.70
N LYS A 87 -19.11 -53.57 -11.57
CA LYS A 87 -20.24 -52.87 -12.21
C LYS A 87 -20.19 -51.37 -11.82
N LEU A 88 -20.50 -50.53 -12.80
CA LEU A 88 -20.93 -49.15 -12.63
C LEU A 88 -22.19 -49.17 -11.74
N GLU A 89 -22.06 -48.73 -10.50
CA GLU A 89 -23.17 -48.39 -9.60
C GLU A 89 -22.72 -47.13 -8.86
N ASP A 90 -23.43 -46.04 -9.15
CA ASP A 90 -23.65 -44.83 -8.35
C ASP A 90 -22.76 -44.70 -7.10
N CYS A 91 -21.50 -44.35 -7.31
CA CYS A 91 -20.67 -43.88 -6.22
C CYS A 91 -21.00 -42.40 -6.08
N GLU A 92 -21.72 -42.05 -5.03
CA GLU A 92 -21.67 -40.73 -4.40
C GLU A 92 -20.22 -40.50 -3.91
N GLU A 93 -19.29 -40.44 -4.86
CA GLU A 93 -17.89 -40.21 -4.67
C GLU A 93 -17.81 -38.75 -4.26
N THR A 94 -17.96 -38.55 -2.96
CA THR A 94 -17.65 -37.33 -2.26
C THR A 94 -16.22 -37.00 -2.64
N PHE A 95 -16.09 -36.22 -3.71
CA PHE A 95 -14.83 -35.67 -4.18
C PHE A 95 -14.28 -34.89 -2.99
N GLN A 96 -13.37 -35.51 -2.22
CA GLN A 96 -12.71 -34.87 -1.08
C GLN A 96 -11.67 -33.90 -1.64
N GLY A 97 -12.14 -32.89 -2.38
CA GLY A 97 -11.36 -31.69 -2.61
C GLY A 97 -11.18 -30.94 -1.29
N THR A 98 -10.11 -30.15 -1.20
CA THR A 98 -9.93 -29.21 -0.09
C THR A 98 -11.15 -28.30 0.01
N LYS A 99 -11.86 -28.30 1.14
CA LYS A 99 -12.97 -27.37 1.37
C LYS A 99 -12.44 -25.94 1.26
N VAL A 100 -12.81 -25.25 0.20
CA VAL A 100 -12.55 -23.81 0.03
C VAL A 100 -13.49 -23.08 0.96
N PHE A 101 -12.98 -22.54 2.06
CA PHE A 101 -13.79 -21.76 2.98
C PHE A 101 -14.17 -20.41 2.36
N VAL A 102 -15.47 -20.14 2.30
CA VAL A 102 -16.00 -18.78 2.11
C VAL A 102 -15.66 -17.99 3.37
N MET A 103 -15.13 -16.77 3.24
CA MET A 103 -14.78 -15.92 4.39
C MET A 103 -16.06 -15.64 5.21
N PRO A 104 -16.25 -16.26 6.39
CA PRO A 104 -17.56 -16.23 7.05
C PRO A 104 -17.91 -14.83 7.58
N ASN A 105 -16.90 -13.97 7.77
CA ASN A 105 -17.05 -12.61 8.28
C ASN A 105 -17.03 -11.54 7.18
N GLY A 106 -17.10 -11.92 5.91
CA GLY A 106 -17.03 -10.97 4.78
C GLY A 106 -15.62 -10.41 4.55
N MET A 107 -15.52 -9.29 3.83
CA MET A 107 -14.22 -8.70 3.46
C MET A 107 -13.49 -8.13 4.67
N LEU A 108 -12.18 -8.39 4.75
CA LEU A 108 -11.33 -7.84 5.80
C LEU A 108 -11.17 -6.32 5.60
N LYS A 109 -11.24 -5.57 6.70
CA LYS A 109 -10.96 -4.14 6.69
C LYS A 109 -9.44 -3.87 6.74
N SER A 110 -9.03 -2.77 6.13
CA SER A 110 -7.67 -2.25 6.26
C SER A 110 -7.41 -1.70 7.66
N ASN A 111 -6.12 -1.62 8.02
CA ASN A 111 -5.70 -0.97 9.27
C ASN A 111 -5.93 0.54 9.19
N GLN A 112 -6.93 1.04 9.92
CA GLN A 112 -7.32 2.44 9.82
C GLN A 112 -6.23 3.38 10.34
N GLN A 113 -5.50 3.02 11.39
CA GLN A 113 -4.43 3.86 11.91
C GLN A 113 -3.30 4.04 10.89
N LEU A 114 -2.93 2.98 10.18
CA LEU A 114 -1.95 3.10 9.10
C LEU A 114 -2.48 3.93 7.93
N VAL A 115 -3.77 3.80 7.59
CA VAL A 115 -4.40 4.64 6.57
C VAL A 115 -4.30 6.12 6.97
N ASP A 116 -4.64 6.47 8.21
CA ASP A 116 -4.59 7.84 8.71
C ASP A 116 -3.16 8.41 8.69
N ILE A 117 -2.16 7.60 9.04
CA ILE A 117 -0.74 7.99 8.94
C ILE A 117 -0.36 8.24 7.47
N ILE A 118 -0.75 7.34 6.56
CA ILE A 118 -0.45 7.47 5.12
C ILE A 118 -1.09 8.73 4.55
N GLU A 119 -2.34 9.03 4.91
CA GLU A 119 -3.05 10.23 4.45
C GLU A 119 -2.34 11.53 4.87
N LYS A 120 -1.72 11.54 6.06
CA LYS A 120 -0.92 12.67 6.53
C LYS A 120 0.46 12.77 5.86
N VAL A 121 1.14 11.65 5.61
CA VAL A 121 2.50 11.63 5.05
C VAL A 121 2.52 11.88 3.53
N LYS A 122 1.52 11.37 2.81
CA LYS A 122 1.43 11.46 1.35
C LYS A 122 1.49 12.89 0.77
N PRO A 123 0.77 13.91 1.31
CA PRO A 123 0.88 15.27 0.79
C PRO A 123 2.26 15.88 1.00
N GLU A 124 2.94 15.59 2.11
CA GLU A 124 4.29 16.10 2.37
C GLU A 124 5.32 15.54 1.38
N ILE A 125 5.19 14.25 1.00
CA ILE A 125 6.01 13.66 -0.06
C ILE A 125 5.74 14.33 -1.41
N ARG A 126 4.47 14.55 -1.73
CA ARG A 126 4.08 15.18 -3.00
C ARG A 126 4.63 16.60 -3.10
N LEU A 127 4.53 17.37 -2.02
CA LEU A 127 5.01 18.73 -1.93
C LEU A 127 6.53 18.85 -2.09
N LEU A 128 7.29 17.81 -1.72
CA LEU A 128 8.74 17.79 -1.92
C LEU A 128 9.15 17.57 -3.38
N ILE A 129 8.29 16.91 -4.16
CA ILE A 129 8.54 16.55 -5.57
C ILE A 129 8.14 17.69 -6.51
N GLU A 130 7.08 18.41 -6.18
CA GLU A 130 6.59 19.60 -6.91
C GLU A 130 7.52 20.81 -6.69
#